data_AF-A0A554X2Y4-F1
#
_entry.id   AF-A0A554X2Y4-F1
#
_cell.length_a   1.000
_cell.length_b   1.000
_cell.length_c   1.000
_cell.angle_alpha   90.00
_cell.angle_beta   90.00
_cell.angle_gamma   90.00
#
_symmetry.space_group_name_H-M   'P 1'
#
loop_
_entity.id
_entity.type
_entity.pdbx_description
1 polymer ?
#
loop_
_entity_poly.entity_id
_entity_poly.type
_entity_poly.pdbx_seq_one_letter_code
_entity_poly.pdbx_strand_id
1 'polypeptide(L)'
;MTQRVAGLTMLAEYIGDEATEKLRAAFGGCQVKVPKTRAGSWWQRLVETLGERDAADFCEAFGGETVYIPRNAGEERDAIRRQVRDMLAAGMTYLEIARTLTWTVRYTERGLRKMMEARCAAAARRADDPRQMSLLQHDALRDAMFFSAERVPADARLTAAHHAGHGDI
;
A
#
# COMPACT_ATOMS: atom_id res chain seq x y z
N MET A 1 -4.80 1.59 3.34
CA MET A 1 -5.19 1.70 1.92
C MET A 1 -3.99 1.32 1.07
N THR A 2 -4.04 0.18 0.39
CA THR A 2 -2.95 -0.29 -0.48
C THR A 2 -2.97 0.53 -1.77
N GLN A 3 -1.83 1.09 -2.18
CA GLN A 3 -1.77 1.98 -3.34
C GLN A 3 -1.82 1.15 -4.63
N ARG A 4 -3.02 0.99 -5.20
CA ARG A 4 -3.20 0.28 -6.47
C ARG A 4 -2.57 1.04 -7.63
N VAL A 5 -2.07 0.29 -8.61
CA VAL A 5 -1.70 0.84 -9.92
C VAL A 5 -2.97 1.28 -10.64
N ALA A 6 -2.94 2.41 -11.36
CA ALA A 6 -4.12 3.00 -12.00
C ALA A 6 -4.98 1.99 -12.81
N GLY A 7 -4.36 1.04 -13.50
CA GLY A 7 -5.08 0.01 -14.25
C GLY A 7 -5.88 -0.98 -13.38
N LEU A 8 -5.42 -1.28 -12.16
CA LEU A 8 -6.17 -2.10 -11.21
C LEU A 8 -7.32 -1.32 -10.58
N THR A 9 -7.18 0.00 -10.43
CA THR A 9 -8.29 0.85 -9.97
C THR A 9 -9.44 0.82 -10.98
N MET A 10 -9.15 0.96 -12.28
CA MET A 10 -10.20 0.87 -13.31
C MET A 10 -10.90 -0.48 -13.29
N LEU A 11 -10.15 -1.60 -13.23
CA LEU A 11 -10.78 -2.93 -13.14
C LEU A 11 -11.69 -3.06 -11.92
N ALA A 12 -11.25 -2.57 -10.77
CA ALA A 12 -12.02 -2.62 -9.54
C ALA A 12 -13.32 -1.82 -9.60
N GLU A 13 -13.39 -0.74 -10.39
CA GLU A 13 -14.62 0.01 -10.61
C GLU A 13 -15.68 -0.79 -11.38
N TYR A 14 -15.27 -1.70 -12.28
CA TYR A 14 -16.20 -2.51 -13.08
C TYR A 14 -16.61 -3.81 -12.41
N ILE A 15 -15.66 -4.57 -11.86
CA ILE A 15 -15.91 -5.93 -11.34
C ILE A 15 -15.80 -6.02 -9.82
N GLY A 16 -15.50 -4.91 -9.15
CA GLY A 16 -15.27 -4.88 -7.71
C GLY A 16 -13.84 -5.24 -7.30
N ASP A 17 -13.52 -4.85 -6.08
CA ASP A 17 -12.19 -5.00 -5.48
C ASP A 17 -11.77 -6.46 -5.35
N GLU A 18 -12.68 -7.32 -4.86
CA GLU A 18 -12.38 -8.72 -4.58
C GLU A 18 -12.09 -9.50 -5.87
N ALA A 19 -12.94 -9.34 -6.89
CA ALA A 19 -12.75 -9.97 -8.20
C ALA A 19 -11.46 -9.50 -8.87
N THR A 20 -11.15 -8.20 -8.76
CA THR A 20 -9.90 -7.63 -9.29
C THR A 20 -8.67 -8.23 -8.62
N GLU A 21 -8.70 -8.46 -7.30
CA GLU A 21 -7.59 -9.10 -6.61
C GLU A 21 -7.44 -10.58 -7.00
N LYS A 22 -8.54 -11.33 -7.16
CA LYS A 22 -8.50 -12.71 -7.68
C LYS A 22 -7.91 -12.74 -9.09
N LEU A 23 -8.35 -11.83 -9.96
CA LEU A 23 -7.85 -11.69 -11.33
C LEU A 23 -6.35 -11.36 -11.35
N ARG A 24 -5.92 -10.41 -10.52
CA ARG A 24 -4.51 -10.03 -10.38
C ARG A 24 -3.66 -11.19 -9.87
N ALA A 25 -4.13 -11.94 -8.88
CA ALA A 25 -3.41 -13.08 -8.33
C ALA A 25 -3.20 -14.19 -9.36
N ALA A 26 -4.21 -14.47 -10.18
CA ALA A 26 -4.14 -15.54 -11.18
C ALA A 26 -3.45 -15.14 -12.49
N PHE A 27 -3.66 -13.91 -12.96
CA PHE A 27 -3.26 -13.46 -14.30
C PHE A 27 -2.36 -12.22 -14.32
N GLY A 28 -1.87 -11.77 -13.15
CA GLY A 28 -1.04 -10.58 -13.04
C GLY A 28 0.20 -10.61 -13.95
N GLY A 29 0.27 -9.67 -14.88
CA GLY A 29 1.36 -9.54 -15.85
C GLY A 29 1.10 -10.26 -17.17
N CYS A 30 -0.09 -10.85 -17.37
CA CYS A 30 -0.50 -11.52 -18.59
C CYS A 30 -1.53 -10.71 -19.38
N GLN A 31 -1.62 -10.98 -20.69
CA GLN A 31 -2.75 -10.58 -21.51
C GLN A 31 -3.82 -11.68 -21.45
N VAL A 32 -5.04 -11.30 -21.08
CA VAL A 32 -6.19 -12.20 -20.97
C VAL A 32 -7.13 -11.93 -22.12
N LYS A 33 -7.45 -12.98 -22.89
CA LYS A 33 -8.47 -12.91 -23.95
C LYS A 33 -9.85 -13.10 -23.32
N VAL A 34 -10.66 -12.06 -23.32
CA VAL A 34 -11.99 -12.10 -22.70
C VAL A 34 -13.00 -12.66 -23.72
N PRO A 35 -13.68 -13.77 -23.43
CA PRO A 35 -14.64 -14.35 -24.37
C PRO A 35 -15.90 -13.47 -24.48
N LYS A 36 -16.44 -13.34 -25.70
CA LYS A 36 -17.73 -12.64 -25.94
C LYS A 36 -18.94 -13.43 -25.44
N THR A 37 -18.81 -14.76 -25.39
CA THR A 37 -19.88 -15.68 -25.00
C THR A 37 -19.46 -16.44 -23.74
N ARG A 38 -20.45 -16.86 -22.94
CA ARG A 38 -20.24 -17.65 -21.71
C ARG A 38 -19.94 -19.12 -22.03
N ALA A 39 -19.00 -19.36 -22.93
CA ALA A 39 -18.65 -20.67 -23.44
C ALA A 39 -17.15 -20.77 -23.77
N GLY A 40 -16.65 -22.00 -23.79
CA GLY A 40 -15.26 -22.30 -24.12
C GLY A 40 -14.32 -22.31 -22.91
N SER A 41 -13.07 -22.70 -23.17
CA SER A 41 -12.06 -22.92 -22.12
C SER A 41 -11.68 -21.64 -21.38
N TRP A 42 -11.66 -20.49 -22.05
CA TRP A 42 -11.39 -19.20 -21.41
C TRP A 42 -12.49 -18.78 -20.44
N TRP A 43 -13.76 -19.01 -20.79
CA TRP A 43 -14.88 -18.77 -19.87
C TRP A 43 -14.76 -19.64 -18.62
N GLN A 44 -14.54 -20.95 -18.79
CA GLN A 44 -14.37 -21.87 -17.67
C GLN A 44 -13.24 -21.45 -16.73
N ARG A 45 -12.11 -21.00 -17.29
CA ARG A 45 -10.96 -20.55 -16.51
C ARG A 45 -11.22 -19.24 -15.74
N LEU A 46 -12.04 -18.35 -16.30
CA LEU A 46 -12.48 -17.13 -15.60
C LEU A 46 -13.45 -17.48 -14.47
N VAL A 47 -14.40 -18.38 -14.70
CA VAL A 47 -15.35 -18.86 -13.68
C VAL A 47 -14.62 -19.57 -12.54
N GLU A 48 -13.62 -20.41 -12.85
CA GLU A 48 -12.79 -21.08 -11.84
C GLU A 48 -12.02 -20.09 -10.97
N THR A 49 -11.52 -19.00 -11.56
CA THR A 49 -10.72 -17.99 -10.85
C THR A 49 -11.57 -17.00 -10.06
N LEU A 50 -12.64 -16.47 -10.67
CA LEU A 50 -13.41 -15.34 -10.16
C LEU A 50 -14.71 -15.76 -9.49
N GLY A 51 -15.27 -16.89 -9.92
CA GLY A 51 -16.68 -17.23 -9.71
C GLY A 51 -17.54 -16.83 -10.91
N GLU A 52 -18.68 -17.51 -11.06
CA GLU A 52 -19.53 -17.37 -12.26
C GLU A 52 -20.08 -15.95 -12.44
N ARG A 53 -20.53 -15.33 -11.34
CA ARG A 53 -21.07 -13.97 -11.34
C ARG A 53 -20.02 -12.95 -11.76
N ASP A 54 -18.89 -12.91 -11.07
CA ASP A 54 -17.83 -11.93 -11.34
C ASP A 54 -17.21 -12.12 -12.73
N ALA A 55 -17.12 -13.37 -13.21
CA ALA A 55 -16.72 -13.67 -14.59
C ALA A 55 -17.74 -13.15 -15.62
N ALA A 56 -19.04 -13.26 -15.33
CA ALA A 56 -20.08 -12.73 -16.21
C ALA A 56 -19.99 -11.20 -16.32
N ASP A 57 -19.84 -10.51 -15.19
CA ASP A 57 -19.72 -9.04 -15.13
C ASP A 57 -18.44 -8.59 -15.88
N PHE A 58 -17.33 -9.33 -15.72
CA PHE A 58 -16.09 -9.08 -16.46
C PHE A 58 -16.25 -9.26 -17.98
N CYS A 59 -16.94 -10.32 -18.41
CA CYS A 59 -17.23 -10.57 -19.82
C CYS A 59 -18.22 -9.55 -20.42
N GLU A 60 -19.14 -9.01 -19.63
CA GLU A 60 -20.04 -7.95 -20.08
C GLU A 60 -19.28 -6.64 -20.33
N ALA A 61 -18.37 -6.28 -19.43
CA ALA A 61 -17.58 -5.07 -19.56
C ALA A 61 -16.50 -5.13 -20.66
N PHE A 62 -15.83 -6.27 -20.83
CA PHE A 62 -14.63 -6.39 -21.69
C PHE A 62 -14.75 -7.48 -22.80
N GLY A 63 -15.96 -7.98 -23.05
CA GLY A 63 -16.21 -9.12 -23.92
C GLY A 63 -15.67 -8.95 -25.34
N GLY A 64 -14.75 -9.83 -25.73
CA GLY A 64 -14.14 -9.83 -27.06
C GLY A 64 -12.86 -9.03 -27.19
N GLU A 65 -12.42 -8.38 -26.12
CA GLU A 65 -11.16 -7.67 -26.06
C GLU A 65 -10.04 -8.55 -25.49
N THR A 66 -8.79 -8.08 -25.61
CA THR A 66 -7.64 -8.65 -24.92
C THR A 66 -7.15 -7.64 -23.89
N VAL A 67 -7.38 -7.93 -22.62
CA VAL A 67 -7.09 -7.01 -21.52
C VAL A 67 -5.78 -7.41 -20.88
N TYR A 68 -4.84 -6.45 -20.73
CA TYR A 68 -3.64 -6.66 -19.95
C TYR A 68 -3.96 -6.50 -18.45
N ILE A 69 -3.62 -7.50 -17.64
CA ILE A 69 -3.83 -7.45 -16.20
C ILE A 69 -2.55 -6.94 -15.54
N PRO A 70 -2.53 -5.71 -14.97
CA PRO A 70 -1.32 -5.16 -14.40
C PRO A 70 -0.84 -5.98 -13.21
N ARG A 71 0.43 -6.37 -13.24
CA ARG A 71 1.10 -6.92 -12.05
C ARG A 71 1.48 -5.77 -11.12
N ASN A 72 1.15 -5.87 -9.83
CA ASN A 72 1.62 -4.89 -8.84
C ASN A 72 3.09 -5.18 -8.45
N ALA A 73 3.97 -5.11 -9.44
CA ALA A 73 5.39 -5.43 -9.29
C ALA A 73 6.11 -4.47 -8.33
N GLY A 74 5.56 -3.28 -8.09
CA GLY A 74 6.05 -2.34 -7.09
C GLY A 74 5.86 -2.87 -5.68
N GLU A 75 4.62 -3.22 -5.32
CA GLU A 75 4.30 -3.79 -4.02
C GLU A 75 5.01 -5.11 -3.75
N GLU A 76 5.09 -6.00 -4.74
CA GLU A 76 5.83 -7.26 -4.58
C GLU A 76 7.31 -7.01 -4.28
N ARG A 77 7.96 -6.08 -5.01
CA ARG A 77 9.35 -5.69 -4.72
C ARG A 77 9.49 -5.10 -3.34
N ASP A 78 8.54 -4.26 -2.91
CA ASP A 78 8.58 -3.67 -1.57
C ASP A 78 8.32 -4.69 -0.46
N ALA A 79 7.46 -5.69 -0.70
CA ALA A 79 7.26 -6.82 0.21
C ALA A 79 8.54 -7.65 0.36
N ILE A 80 9.19 -8.00 -0.76
CA ILE A 80 10.47 -8.73 -0.77
C ILE A 80 11.54 -7.91 -0.04
N ARG A 81 11.61 -6.59 -0.25
CA ARG A 81 12.55 -5.72 0.47
C ARG A 81 12.30 -5.70 1.98
N ARG A 82 11.04 -5.63 2.41
CA ARG A 82 10.69 -5.72 3.84
C ARG A 82 11.18 -7.04 4.41
N GLN A 83 10.86 -8.15 3.75
CA GLN A 83 11.30 -9.48 4.16
C GLN A 83 12.84 -9.60 4.23
N VAL A 84 13.57 -9.09 3.25
CA VAL A 84 15.04 -9.07 3.26
C VAL A 84 15.57 -8.25 4.44
N ARG A 85 14.95 -7.10 4.75
CA ARG A 85 15.32 -6.26 5.89
C ARG A 85 15.10 -6.99 7.22
N ASP A 86 13.96 -7.67 7.36
CA ASP A 86 13.62 -8.40 8.58
C ASP A 86 14.61 -9.57 8.80
N MET A 87 15.01 -10.27 7.73
CA MET A 87 16.03 -11.32 7.80
C MET A 87 17.42 -10.78 8.14
N LEU A 88 17.79 -9.61 7.59
CA LEU A 88 19.05 -8.94 7.96
C LEU A 88 19.03 -8.51 9.43
N ALA A 89 17.89 -8.00 9.93
CA ALA A 89 17.72 -7.63 11.34
C ALA A 89 17.80 -8.86 12.26
N ALA A 90 17.39 -10.04 11.77
CA ALA A 90 17.59 -11.33 12.44
C ALA A 90 19.04 -11.86 12.37
N GLY A 91 19.96 -11.12 11.74
CA GLY A 91 21.38 -11.47 11.66
C GLY A 91 21.76 -12.39 10.50
N MET A 92 20.84 -12.69 9.58
CA MET A 92 21.17 -13.49 8.39
C MET A 92 22.06 -12.71 7.42
N THR A 93 22.99 -13.43 6.79
CA THR A 93 23.81 -12.87 5.71
C THR A 93 23.03 -12.81 4.39
N TYR A 94 23.45 -11.93 3.47
CA TYR A 94 22.84 -11.85 2.14
C TYR A 94 22.89 -13.17 1.35
N LEU A 95 23.93 -13.99 1.55
CA LEU A 95 24.06 -15.29 0.89
C LEU A 95 23.01 -16.28 1.40
N GLU A 96 22.77 -16.31 2.71
CA GLU A 96 21.74 -17.14 3.32
C GLU A 96 20.34 -16.69 2.88
N ILE A 97 20.09 -15.39 2.90
CA ILE A 97 18.82 -14.81 2.44
C ILE A 97 18.57 -15.16 0.96
N ALA A 98 19.59 -15.04 0.11
CA ALA A 98 19.48 -15.41 -1.30
C ALA A 98 19.08 -16.87 -1.47
N ARG A 99 19.70 -17.79 -0.74
CA ARG A 99 19.36 -19.23 -0.76
C ARG A 99 17.93 -19.49 -0.29
N THR A 100 17.50 -18.82 0.79
CA THR A 100 16.14 -18.94 1.32
C THR A 100 15.09 -18.46 0.33
N LEU A 101 15.34 -17.35 -0.36
CA LEU A 101 14.39 -16.76 -1.31
C LEU A 101 14.45 -17.38 -2.72
N THR A 102 15.48 -18.18 -3.03
CA THR A 102 15.72 -18.77 -4.37
C THR A 102 14.57 -19.65 -4.85
N TRP A 103 13.82 -20.27 -3.93
CA TRP A 103 12.65 -21.10 -4.25
C TRP A 103 11.52 -20.32 -4.93
N THR A 104 11.45 -19.01 -4.73
CA THR A 104 10.43 -18.14 -5.32
C THR A 104 10.98 -17.37 -6.52
N VAL A 105 12.19 -16.81 -6.39
CA VAL A 105 12.86 -16.01 -7.43
C VAL A 105 14.37 -16.21 -7.28
N ARG A 106 15.09 -16.40 -8.39
CA ARG A 106 16.56 -16.54 -8.37
C ARG A 106 17.23 -15.22 -7.99
N TYR A 107 17.45 -15.02 -6.70
CA TYR A 107 18.22 -13.90 -6.17
C TYR A 107 19.68 -14.27 -6.02
N THR A 108 20.56 -13.36 -6.44
CA THR A 108 21.99 -13.43 -6.13
C THR A 108 22.29 -12.51 -4.96
N GLU A 109 23.34 -12.83 -4.20
CA GLU A 109 23.82 -11.97 -3.10
C GLU A 109 24.04 -10.53 -3.58
N ARG A 110 24.74 -10.36 -4.72
CA ARG A 110 24.97 -9.06 -5.35
C ARG A 110 23.66 -8.34 -5.70
N GLY A 111 22.66 -9.08 -6.16
CA GLY A 111 21.33 -8.54 -6.48
C GLY A 111 20.62 -8.00 -5.25
N LEU A 112 20.64 -8.74 -4.14
CA LEU A 112 20.05 -8.30 -2.87
C LEU A 112 20.78 -7.09 -2.30
N ARG A 113 22.12 -7.10 -2.31
CA ARG A 113 22.94 -5.96 -1.87
C ARG A 113 22.60 -4.69 -2.65
N LYS A 114 22.59 -4.78 -3.99
CA LYS A 114 22.20 -3.65 -4.87
C LYS A 114 20.77 -3.18 -4.61
N MET A 115 19.85 -4.12 -4.36
CA MET A 115 18.45 -3.80 -4.06
C MET A 115 18.31 -2.95 -2.79
N MET A 116 19.11 -3.24 -1.77
CA MET A 116 19.13 -2.49 -0.51
C MET A 116 19.89 -1.16 -0.63
N GLU A 117 21.03 -1.13 -1.33
CA GLU A 117 21.85 0.07 -1.52
C GLU A 117 21.17 1.14 -2.40
N ALA A 118 20.46 0.73 -3.46
CA ALA A 118 19.88 1.67 -4.43
C ALA A 118 18.91 2.68 -3.79
N ARG A 119 18.25 2.33 -2.68
CA ARG A 119 17.35 3.24 -1.97
C ARG A 119 18.07 4.15 -0.99
N CYS A 120 19.12 3.66 -0.31
CA CYS A 120 19.98 4.52 0.52
C CYS A 120 20.66 5.58 -0.33
N ALA A 121 21.22 5.21 -1.49
CA ALA A 121 21.83 6.14 -2.41
C ALA A 121 20.82 7.14 -3.00
N ALA A 122 19.61 6.69 -3.36
CA ALA A 122 18.57 7.58 -3.87
C ALA A 122 18.00 8.51 -2.78
N ALA A 123 17.89 8.05 -1.53
CA ALA A 123 17.46 8.88 -0.40
C ALA A 123 18.52 9.92 -0.04
N ALA A 124 19.80 9.52 0.03
CA ALA A 124 20.91 10.43 0.26
C ALA A 124 21.00 11.52 -0.82
N ARG A 125 20.88 11.16 -2.11
CA ARG A 125 20.87 12.13 -3.20
C ARG A 125 19.72 13.13 -3.13
N ARG A 126 18.54 12.73 -2.62
CA ARG A 126 17.41 13.66 -2.43
C ARG A 126 17.65 14.62 -1.26
N ALA A 127 18.29 14.14 -0.20
CA ALA A 127 18.65 14.99 0.95
C ALA A 127 19.73 16.03 0.59
N ASP A 128 20.60 15.69 -0.36
CA ASP A 128 21.74 16.51 -0.79
C ASP A 128 21.46 17.37 -2.04
N ASP A 129 20.26 17.27 -2.64
CA ASP A 129 19.88 18.08 -3.81
C ASP A 129 19.35 19.45 -3.36
N PRO A 130 20.11 20.56 -3.57
CA PRO A 130 19.69 21.90 -3.15
C PRO A 130 18.46 22.42 -3.88
N ARG A 131 18.03 21.76 -4.98
CA ARG A 131 16.77 22.08 -5.67
C ARG A 131 15.56 21.45 -4.99
N GLN A 132 15.77 20.43 -4.16
CA GLN A 132 14.77 19.84 -3.28
C GLN A 132 14.87 20.45 -1.88
N MET A 133 14.97 21.79 -1.78
CA MET A 133 14.72 22.46 -0.49
C MET A 133 13.36 22.00 0.02
N SER A 134 13.39 21.23 1.10
CA SER A 134 12.23 20.70 1.79
C SER A 134 11.23 21.83 2.05
N LEU A 135 10.12 21.83 1.32
CA LEU A 135 8.98 22.73 1.54
C LEU A 135 8.41 22.60 2.98
N LEU A 136 8.84 21.58 3.74
CA LEU A 136 8.42 21.32 5.12
C LEU A 136 9.13 22.20 6.17
N GLN A 137 10.11 23.04 5.79
CA GLN A 137 10.64 24.05 6.74
C GLN A 137 9.66 25.22 6.97
N HIS A 138 8.64 25.40 6.13
CA HIS A 138 7.67 26.47 6.31
C HIS A 138 6.54 26.17 7.31
N ASP A 139 6.22 24.90 7.58
CA ASP A 139 5.15 24.57 8.54
C ASP A 139 5.59 24.77 10.00
N ALA A 140 6.86 24.50 10.34
CA ALA A 140 7.39 24.74 11.68
C ALA A 140 7.42 26.24 12.05
N LEU A 141 7.60 27.13 11.07
CA LEU A 141 7.50 28.58 11.28
C LEU A 141 6.05 29.06 11.35
N ARG A 142 5.11 28.38 10.69
CA ARG A 142 3.68 28.71 10.72
C ARG A 142 3.04 28.34 12.06
N ASP A 143 3.39 27.20 12.64
CA ASP A 143 2.95 26.80 13.98
C ASP A 143 3.55 27.69 15.08
N ALA A 144 4.80 28.12 14.94
CA ALA A 144 5.42 29.04 15.89
C ALA A 144 4.81 30.45 15.88
N MET A 145 4.33 30.94 14.72
CA MET A 145 3.68 32.25 14.61
C MET A 145 2.21 32.24 15.04
N PHE A 146 1.51 31.10 15.01
CA PHE A 146 0.10 31.01 15.42
C PHE A 146 -0.11 30.69 16.91
N PHE A 147 0.90 30.20 17.65
CA PHE A 147 0.77 29.88 19.08
C PHE A 147 1.09 31.02 20.05
N SER A 148 1.41 32.24 19.58
CA SER A 148 1.68 33.40 20.45
C SER A 148 0.46 34.30 20.74
N ALA A 149 -0.73 33.93 20.25
CA ALA A 149 -1.97 34.61 20.61
C ALA A 149 -2.87 33.66 21.42
N GLU A 150 -3.34 34.15 22.57
CA GLU A 150 -4.36 33.55 23.44
C GLU A 150 -3.94 32.45 24.43
N ARG A 151 -3.40 32.90 25.58
CA ARG A 151 -3.90 32.42 26.88
C ARG A 151 -4.08 33.60 27.83
N VAL A 152 -5.26 34.22 27.76
CA VAL A 152 -5.80 34.99 28.88
C VAL A 152 -6.56 34.00 29.76
N PRO A 153 -6.14 33.74 31.01
CA PRO A 153 -6.91 32.90 31.91
C PRO A 153 -8.09 33.70 32.47
N ALA A 154 -9.27 33.51 31.89
CA ALA A 154 -10.53 33.98 32.44
C ALA A 154 -11.24 32.83 33.15
N ASP A 155 -10.82 32.50 34.38
CA ASP A 155 -11.70 31.80 35.31
C ASP A 155 -11.24 32.01 36.76
N ALA A 156 -11.52 33.21 37.27
CA ALA A 156 -11.65 33.45 38.70
C ALA A 156 -13.15 33.52 39.02
N ARG A 157 -13.75 32.38 39.36
CA ARG A 157 -15.11 32.32 39.91
C ARG A 157 -15.12 31.59 41.25
N LEU A 158 -15.04 32.41 42.29
CA LEU A 158 -15.87 32.40 43.51
C LEU A 158 -16.34 31.02 44.02
N THR A 159 -15.61 30.52 45.01
CA THR A 159 -16.08 29.52 45.97
C THR A 159 -16.93 30.20 47.05
N ALA A 160 -18.25 30.11 46.94
CA ALA A 160 -19.17 30.41 48.04
C ALA A 160 -20.47 29.60 47.92
N ALA A 161 -20.59 28.53 48.70
CA ALA A 161 -21.86 28.02 49.25
C ALA A 161 -21.51 26.92 50.29
N HIS A 162 -21.65 27.18 51.60
CA HIS A 162 -22.88 27.16 52.42
C HIS A 162 -23.36 25.75 52.83
N HIS A 163 -23.28 25.53 54.16
CA HIS A 163 -24.11 24.72 55.05
C HIS A 163 -24.59 23.32 54.63
N ALA A 164 -24.11 22.32 55.36
CA ALA A 164 -24.94 21.20 55.79
C ALA A 164 -24.70 20.94 57.28
N GLY A 165 -25.68 21.27 58.11
CA GLY A 165 -25.80 20.83 59.48
C GLY A 165 -27.12 20.08 59.65
N HIS A 166 -27.02 18.79 60.01
CA HIS A 166 -28.00 17.93 60.70
C HIS A 166 -27.27 16.58 60.82
N GLY A 167 -26.93 16.02 61.98
CA GLY A 167 -27.62 16.08 63.26
C GLY A 167 -28.59 14.90 63.34
N ASP A 168 -28.06 13.72 63.66
CA ASP A 168 -28.82 12.58 64.21
C ASP A 168 -27.87 11.73 65.06
N ILE A 169 -28.10 11.75 66.38
CA ILE A 169 -28.34 10.64 67.33
C ILE A 169 -28.39 11.25 68.73
#